data_AF-A0A3M1K5B9-F1
#
_entry.id   AF-A0A3M1K5B9-F1
#
_cell.length_a   1.000
_cell.length_b   1.000
_cell.length_c   1.000
_cell.angle_alpha   90.00
_cell.angle_beta   90.00
_cell.angle_gamma   90.00
#
_symmetry.space_group_name_H-M   'P 1'
#
loop_
_entity.id
_entity.type
_entity.pdbx_description
1 polymer ?
#
loop_
_entity_poly.entity_id
_entity_poly.type
_entity_poly.pdbx_seq_one_letter_code
_entity_poly.pdbx_strand_id
1 'polypeptide(L)'
;LAERRKAMRLAFLCTIASVAGALAGYALGHFLWESVGEAIIRLYGYEAAFARFSDGFREYGVWLVLFFGVSFFPFKVITIASGVVAMDPLAFTLTALIARALRFLPEAWLLWRFGPPIRAFIERRLVWIVSLFTILLVGGILMVAHGGG
;
A
#
# COMPACT_ATOMS: atom_id res chain seq x y z
N LEU A 1 -11.72 19.94 23.22
CA LEU A 1 -10.93 18.79 23.75
C LEU A 1 -11.59 17.43 23.50
N ALA A 2 -12.92 17.31 23.64
CA ALA A 2 -13.65 16.04 23.41
C ALA A 2 -13.45 15.45 22.00
N GLU A 3 -13.44 16.28 20.94
CA GLU A 3 -13.20 15.80 19.57
C GLU A 3 -11.74 15.39 19.31
N ARG A 4 -10.80 16.06 19.97
CA ARG A 4 -9.37 15.79 19.84
C ARG A 4 -8.99 14.40 20.35
N ARG A 5 -9.57 13.97 21.47
CA ARG A 5 -9.35 12.61 22.02
C ARG A 5 -10.02 11.54 21.15
N LYS A 6 -11.13 11.86 20.49
CA LYS A 6 -11.78 10.96 19.51
C LYS A 6 -10.90 10.75 18.28
N ALA A 7 -10.28 11.80 17.73
CA ALA A 7 -9.41 11.71 16.55
C ALA A 7 -8.24 10.73 16.73
N MET A 8 -7.52 10.81 17.86
CA MET A 8 -6.41 9.88 18.15
C MET A 8 -6.88 8.44 18.34
N ARG A 9 -8.02 8.21 19.01
CA ARG A 9 -8.62 6.88 19.17
C ARG A 9 -9.03 6.28 17.82
N LEU A 10 -9.65 7.09 16.96
CA LEU A 10 -10.05 6.66 15.62
C LEU A 10 -8.84 6.32 14.76
N ALA A 11 -7.78 7.12 14.78
CA ALA A 11 -6.57 6.81 14.02
C ALA A 11 -5.89 5.52 14.48
N PHE A 12 -5.87 5.26 15.79
CA PHE A 12 -5.37 4.00 16.32
C PHE A 12 -6.23 2.80 15.87
N LEU A 13 -7.56 2.92 15.96
CA LEU A 13 -8.47 1.89 15.48
C LEU A 13 -8.33 1.64 13.96
N CYS A 14 -8.22 2.71 13.17
CA CYS A 14 -7.97 2.63 11.74
C CYS A 14 -6.64 1.94 11.44
N THR A 15 -5.60 2.19 12.23
CA THR A 15 -4.30 1.52 12.08
C THR A 15 -4.44 0.02 12.31
N ILE A 16 -5.07 -0.40 13.41
CA ILE A 16 -5.30 -1.83 13.70
C ILE A 16 -6.16 -2.48 12.62
N ALA A 17 -7.30 -1.88 12.26
CA ALA A 17 -8.19 -2.43 11.24
C ALA A 17 -7.49 -2.52 9.87
N SER A 18 -6.66 -1.54 9.54
CA SER A 18 -5.89 -1.53 8.29
C SER A 18 -4.83 -2.63 8.26
N VAL A 19 -4.11 -2.85 9.36
CA VAL A 19 -3.14 -3.95 9.51
C VAL A 19 -3.83 -5.30 9.47
N ALA A 20 -4.97 -5.47 10.14
CA ALA A 20 -5.76 -6.70 10.05
C ALA A 20 -6.16 -7.01 8.59
N GLY A 21 -6.64 -6.01 7.86
CA GLY A 21 -6.90 -6.17 6.43
C GLY A 21 -5.63 -6.39 5.58
N ALA A 22 -4.45 -5.97 6.04
CA ALA A 22 -3.17 -6.22 5.36
C ALA A 22 -2.74 -7.68 5.52
N LEU A 23 -2.92 -8.24 6.72
CA LEU A 23 -2.73 -9.66 7.01
C LEU A 23 -3.69 -10.51 6.19
N ALA A 24 -4.95 -10.10 6.07
CA ALA A 24 -5.90 -10.77 5.19
C ALA A 24 -5.46 -10.74 3.71
N GLY A 25 -4.94 -9.61 3.23
CA GLY A 25 -4.38 -9.49 1.87
C GLY A 25 -3.13 -10.35 1.65
N TYR A 26 -2.24 -10.41 2.64
CA TYR A 26 -1.08 -11.29 2.63
C TYR A 26 -1.51 -12.76 2.55
N ALA A 27 -2.42 -13.19 3.42
CA ALA A 27 -2.93 -14.57 3.42
C ALA A 27 -3.59 -14.89 2.07
N LEU A 28 -4.38 -13.97 1.53
CA LEU A 28 -4.99 -14.13 0.22
C LEU A 28 -3.94 -14.29 -0.89
N GLY A 29 -2.87 -13.49 -0.90
CA GLY A 29 -1.78 -13.64 -1.86
C GLY A 29 -1.07 -14.99 -1.73
N HIS A 30 -0.82 -15.44 -0.50
CA HIS A 30 -0.19 -16.72 -0.21
C HIS A 30 -1.02 -17.91 -0.71
N PHE A 31 -2.32 -17.95 -0.38
CA PHE A 31 -3.21 -19.02 -0.83
C PHE A 31 -3.49 -18.97 -2.34
N LEU A 32 -3.54 -17.77 -2.94
CA LEU A 32 -3.67 -17.65 -4.39
C LEU A 32 -2.45 -18.21 -5.11
N TRP A 33 -1.25 -18.00 -4.57
CA TRP A 33 -0.04 -18.54 -5.15
C TRP A 33 -0.06 -20.07 -5.22
N GLU A 34 -0.36 -20.71 -4.09
CA GLU A 34 -0.42 -22.17 -3.99
C GLU A 34 -1.54 -22.81 -4.83
N SER A 35 -2.69 -22.13 -4.96
CA SER A 35 -3.85 -22.69 -5.66
C SER A 35 -3.76 -22.54 -7.19
N VAL A 36 -3.47 -21.33 -7.68
CA VAL A 36 -3.53 -21.01 -9.13
C VAL A 36 -2.35 -20.19 -9.62
N GLY A 37 -1.65 -19.48 -8.74
CA GLY A 37 -0.60 -18.53 -9.12
C GLY A 37 0.56 -19.20 -9.86
N GLU A 38 1.05 -20.33 -9.34
CA GLU A 38 2.13 -21.07 -10.01
C GLU A 38 1.71 -21.58 -11.40
N ALA A 39 0.49 -22.12 -11.52
CA ALA A 39 -0.05 -22.61 -12.79
C ALA A 39 -0.19 -21.47 -13.82
N ILE A 40 -0.62 -20.29 -13.40
CA ILE A 40 -0.73 -19.11 -14.26
C ILE A 40 0.65 -18.66 -14.73
N ILE A 41 1.62 -18.51 -13.83
CA ILE A 41 2.98 -18.07 -14.21
C ILE A 41 3.61 -19.04 -15.21
N ARG A 42 3.44 -20.35 -14.99
CA ARG A 42 3.91 -21.38 -15.90
C ARG A 42 3.19 -21.37 -17.25
N LEU A 43 1.87 -21.15 -17.26
CA LEU A 43 1.09 -21.06 -18.50
C LEU A 43 1.56 -19.92 -19.42
N TYR A 44 1.94 -18.79 -18.83
CA TYR A 44 2.45 -17.63 -19.56
C TYR A 44 3.96 -17.66 -19.82
N GLY A 45 4.70 -18.66 -19.30
CA GLY A 45 6.16 -18.74 -19.45
C GLY A 45 6.93 -17.63 -18.71
N TYR A 46 6.38 -17.12 -17.60
CA TYR A 46 6.94 -15.99 -16.85
C TYR A 46 7.73 -16.41 -15.60
N GLU A 47 8.15 -17.67 -15.50
CA GLU A 47 8.89 -18.20 -14.35
C GLU A 47 10.17 -17.41 -14.07
N ALA A 48 10.95 -17.10 -15.12
CA ALA A 48 12.17 -16.32 -14.97
C ALA A 48 11.91 -14.86 -14.53
N ALA A 49 10.84 -14.25 -15.02
CA ALA A 49 10.44 -12.90 -14.63
C ALA A 49 9.97 -12.88 -13.16
N PHE A 50 9.20 -13.89 -12.77
CA PHE A 50 8.73 -14.05 -11.39
C PHE A 50 9.87 -14.34 -10.41
N ALA A 51 10.86 -15.15 -10.81
CA ALA A 51 12.06 -15.40 -10.00
C ALA A 51 12.82 -14.09 -9.73
N ARG A 52 13.08 -13.28 -10.77
CA ARG A 52 13.71 -11.96 -10.62
C ARG A 52 12.90 -11.02 -9.73
N PHE A 53 11.58 -11.01 -9.89
CA PHE A 53 10.68 -10.23 -9.03
C PHE A 53 10.78 -10.67 -7.57
N SER A 54 10.75 -11.98 -7.31
CA SER A 54 10.85 -12.57 -5.98
C SER A 54 12.20 -12.29 -5.32
N ASP A 55 13.29 -12.36 -6.07
CA ASP A 55 14.63 -12.03 -5.56
C ASP A 55 14.75 -10.54 -5.19
N GLY A 56 14.23 -9.65 -6.04
CA GLY A 56 14.15 -8.23 -5.69
C GLY A 56 13.28 -7.98 -4.45
N PHE A 57 12.20 -8.74 -4.28
CA PHE A 57 11.35 -8.67 -3.10
C PHE A 57 12.03 -9.22 -1.83
N ARG A 58 12.92 -10.21 -1.96
CA ARG A 58 13.72 -10.71 -0.83
C ARG A 58 14.70 -9.65 -0.33
N GLU A 59 15.31 -8.88 -1.23
CA GLU A 59 16.27 -7.85 -0.87
C GLU A 59 15.60 -6.56 -0.38
N TYR A 60 14.56 -6.10 -1.09
CA TYR A 60 13.94 -4.79 -0.86
C TYR A 60 12.54 -4.85 -0.23
N GLY A 61 11.99 -6.03 0.06
CA GLY A 61 10.59 -6.22 0.46
C GLY A 61 10.11 -5.32 1.60
N VAL A 62 10.92 -5.16 2.65
CA VAL A 62 10.62 -4.25 3.77
C VAL A 62 10.52 -2.80 3.28
N TRP A 63 11.48 -2.34 2.47
CA TRP A 63 11.47 -0.99 1.93
C TRP A 63 10.29 -0.76 0.98
N LEU A 64 9.94 -1.75 0.16
CA LEU A 64 8.80 -1.69 -0.74
C LEU A 64 7.48 -1.57 0.06
N VAL A 65 7.29 -2.41 1.08
CA VAL A 65 6.09 -2.36 1.94
C VAL A 65 5.98 -1.02 2.67
N LEU A 66 7.10 -0.49 3.17
CA LEU A 66 7.12 0.81 3.84
C LEU A 66 6.81 1.96 2.87
N PHE A 67 7.50 2.01 1.73
CA PHE A 67 7.33 3.07 0.73
C PHE A 67 5.93 3.07 0.13
N PHE A 68 5.42 1.91 -0.29
CA PHE A 68 4.07 1.79 -0.84
C PHE A 68 2.97 1.88 0.23
N GLY A 69 3.29 1.58 1.50
CA GLY A 69 2.33 1.73 2.59
C GLY A 69 2.12 3.16 3.06
N VAL A 70 3.13 4.03 2.87
CA VAL A 70 3.05 5.46 3.22
C VAL A 70 2.67 6.33 2.01
N SER A 71 3.05 5.93 0.80
CA SER A 71 2.75 6.69 -0.42
C SER A 71 1.28 6.64 -0.85
N PHE A 72 0.96 7.35 -1.94
CA PHE A 72 -0.36 7.33 -2.59
C PHE A 72 -0.64 6.05 -3.38
N PHE A 73 0.35 5.16 -3.51
CA PHE A 73 0.18 3.90 -4.22
C PHE A 73 -0.76 2.94 -3.47
N PRO A 74 -1.51 2.04 -4.15
CA PRO A 74 -2.41 1.12 -3.48
C PRO A 74 -1.67 0.12 -2.57
N PHE A 75 -1.72 0.37 -1.26
CA PHE A 75 -1.09 -0.51 -0.27
C PHE A 75 -1.55 -1.98 -0.37
N LYS A 76 -2.80 -2.24 -0.78
CA LYS A 76 -3.31 -3.62 -0.89
C LYS A 76 -2.59 -4.46 -1.95
N VAL A 77 -2.14 -3.83 -3.04
CA VAL A 77 -1.40 -4.52 -4.10
C VAL A 77 -0.08 -5.05 -3.54
N ILE A 78 0.66 -4.23 -2.79
CA ILE A 78 1.92 -4.67 -2.18
C ILE A 78 1.68 -5.75 -1.12
N THR A 79 0.58 -5.69 -0.36
CA THR A 79 0.28 -6.73 0.64
C THR A 79 -0.02 -8.09 0.01
N ILE A 80 -0.73 -8.12 -1.12
CA ILE A 80 -0.99 -9.36 -1.86
C ILE A 80 0.32 -9.89 -2.46
N ALA A 81 1.13 -9.00 -3.06
CA ALA A 81 2.43 -9.37 -3.59
C ALA A 81 3.37 -9.97 -2.53
N SER A 82 3.41 -9.38 -1.32
CA SER A 82 4.16 -9.91 -0.17
C SER A 82 3.72 -11.33 0.21
N GLY A 83 2.43 -11.64 0.11
CA GLY A 83 1.90 -12.98 0.33
C GLY A 83 2.29 -13.96 -0.77
N VAL A 84 2.20 -13.52 -2.03
CA VAL A 84 2.56 -14.32 -3.22
C VAL A 84 4.03 -14.76 -3.17
N VAL A 85 4.94 -13.85 -2.78
CA VAL A 85 6.39 -14.16 -2.67
C VAL A 85 6.77 -14.78 -1.32
N ALA A 86 5.80 -15.07 -0.46
CA ALA A 86 6.01 -15.62 0.88
C ALA A 86 7.04 -14.83 1.70
N MET A 87 6.94 -13.49 1.69
CA MET A 87 7.78 -12.63 2.53
C MET A 87 7.61 -12.99 4.02
N ASP A 88 8.67 -12.91 4.83
CA ASP A 88 8.58 -13.21 6.26
C ASP A 88 7.38 -12.50 6.93
N PRO A 89 6.41 -13.25 7.50
CA PRO A 89 5.17 -12.68 8.01
C PRO A 89 5.40 -11.67 9.13
N LEU A 90 6.42 -11.87 9.97
CA LEU A 90 6.74 -10.98 11.08
C LEU A 90 7.30 -9.64 10.57
N ALA A 91 8.28 -9.68 9.67
CA ALA A 91 8.84 -8.52 9.01
C ALA A 91 7.76 -7.74 8.24
N PHE A 92 6.89 -8.45 7.51
CA PHE A 92 5.75 -7.84 6.83
C PHE A 92 4.81 -7.14 7.82
N THR A 93 4.40 -7.82 8.89
CA THR A 93 3.44 -7.30 9.88
C THR A 93 3.97 -6.05 10.58
N LEU A 94 5.22 -6.09 11.05
CA LEU A 94 5.86 -4.95 11.70
C LEU A 94 6.01 -3.77 10.74
N THR A 95 6.45 -4.03 9.51
CA THR A 95 6.61 -2.99 8.49
C THR A 95 5.26 -2.38 8.10
N ALA A 96 4.23 -3.22 7.91
CA ALA A 96 2.86 -2.77 7.64
C ALA A 96 2.32 -1.92 8.78
N LEU A 97 2.53 -2.32 10.04
CA LEU A 97 2.13 -1.55 11.21
C LEU A 97 2.78 -0.17 11.22
N ILE A 98 4.09 -0.10 10.99
CA ILE A 98 4.84 1.16 10.92
C ILE A 98 4.28 2.03 9.79
N ALA A 99 4.15 1.48 8.58
CA ALA A 99 3.63 2.22 7.42
C ALA A 99 2.21 2.75 7.68
N ARG A 100 1.33 1.93 8.27
CA ARG A 100 -0.04 2.35 8.59
C ARG A 100 -0.10 3.40 9.70
N ALA A 101 0.73 3.26 10.72
CA ALA A 101 0.86 4.25 11.76
C ALA A 101 1.34 5.59 11.20
N LEU A 102 2.38 5.60 10.36
CA LEU A 102 2.87 6.82 9.68
C LEU A 102 1.81 7.44 8.76
N ARG A 103 0.90 6.66 8.22
CA ARG A 103 -0.13 7.19 7.32
C ARG A 103 -1.30 7.82 8.07
N PHE A 104 -1.70 7.30 9.23
CA PHE A 104 -2.90 7.75 9.94
C PHE A 104 -2.62 8.61 11.18
N LEU A 105 -1.56 8.31 11.94
CA LEU A 105 -1.28 9.03 13.19
C LEU A 105 -0.83 10.48 12.96
N PRO A 106 0.01 10.81 11.96
CA PRO A 106 0.35 12.21 11.69
C PRO A 106 -0.85 13.06 11.31
N GLU A 107 -1.79 12.53 10.53
CA GLU A 107 -3.02 13.25 10.16
C GLU A 107 -3.88 13.54 11.40
N ALA A 108 -4.05 12.55 12.27
CA ALA A 108 -4.78 12.74 13.53
C ALA A 108 -4.05 13.69 14.49
N TRP A 109 -2.72 13.61 14.55
CA TRP A 109 -1.91 14.54 15.34
C TRP A 109 -2.02 15.98 14.84
N LEU A 110 -2.03 16.17 13.52
CA LEU A 110 -2.16 17.48 12.89
C LEU A 110 -3.54 18.09 13.16
N LEU A 111 -4.61 17.28 13.03
CA LEU A 111 -5.97 17.68 13.44
C LEU A 111 -6.06 17.98 14.94
N TRP A 112 -5.37 17.21 15.77
CA TRP A 112 -5.32 17.42 17.21
C TRP A 112 -4.63 18.74 17.58
N ARG A 113 -3.54 19.09 16.88
CA ARG A 113 -2.73 20.29 17.17
C ARG A 113 -3.31 21.58 16.57
N PHE A 114 -3.84 21.53 15.35
CA PHE A 114 -4.24 22.71 14.57
C PHE A 114 -5.76 22.84 14.37
N GLY A 115 -6.54 21.79 14.64
CA GLY A 115 -8.01 21.84 14.58
C GLY A 115 -8.59 21.84 13.15
N PRO A 116 -9.85 22.28 12.96
CA PRO A 116 -10.57 22.23 11.68
C PRO A 116 -9.90 22.89 10.46
N PRO A 117 -9.14 24.01 10.56
CA PRO A 117 -8.57 24.66 9.37
C PRO A 117 -7.60 23.76 8.60
N ILE A 118 -6.86 22.87 9.29
CA ILE A 118 -5.91 21.98 8.61
C ILE A 118 -6.62 20.94 7.74
N ARG A 119 -7.86 20.55 8.08
CA ARG A 119 -8.64 19.60 7.29
C ARG A 119 -8.91 20.15 5.90
N ALA A 120 -9.37 21.40 5.81
CA ALA A 120 -9.65 22.05 4.53
C ALA A 120 -8.38 22.25 3.68
N PHE A 121 -7.24 22.50 4.34
CA PHE A 121 -5.94 22.58 3.67
C PHE A 121 -5.52 21.21 3.08
N ILE A 122 -5.63 20.13 3.86
CA ILE A 122 -5.30 18.78 3.42
C ILE A 122 -6.20 18.36 2.26
N GLU A 123 -7.52 18.46 2.40
CA GLU A 123 -8.49 18.04 1.38
C GLU A 123 -8.29 18.78 0.06
N ARG A 124 -8.13 20.12 0.11
CA ARG A 124 -7.96 20.92 -1.11
C ARG A 124 -6.67 20.56 -1.87
N ARG A 125 -5.59 20.21 -1.17
CA ARG A 125 -4.29 19.88 -1.79
C ARG A 125 -4.23 18.42 -2.25
N LEU A 126 -4.85 17.50 -1.51
CA LEU A 126 -4.97 16.09 -1.90
C LEU A 126 -5.73 15.93 -3.22
N VAL A 127 -6.82 16.67 -3.41
CA VAL A 127 -7.60 16.64 -4.66
C VAL A 127 -6.72 16.98 -5.86
N TRP A 128 -5.92 18.05 -5.78
CA TRP A 128 -5.00 18.42 -6.87
C TRP A 128 -3.93 17.36 -7.14
N ILE A 129 -3.31 16.82 -6.08
CA ILE A 129 -2.26 15.81 -6.23
C ILE A 129 -2.83 14.53 -6.85
N VAL A 130 -4.00 14.07 -6.39
CA VAL A 130 -4.65 12.86 -6.91
C VAL A 130 -5.11 13.07 -8.35
N SER A 131 -5.70 14.22 -8.68
CA SER A 131 -6.12 14.54 -10.05
C SER A 131 -4.92 14.58 -10.99
N LEU A 132 -3.84 15.27 -10.61
CA LEU A 132 -2.62 15.34 -11.41
C LEU A 132 -1.99 13.95 -11.59
N PHE A 133 -1.87 13.17 -10.52
CA PHE A 133 -1.35 11.81 -10.58
C PHE A 133 -2.20 10.92 -11.49
N THR A 134 -3.52 11.00 -11.39
CA THR A 134 -4.44 10.23 -12.26
C THR A 134 -4.26 10.61 -13.72
N ILE A 135 -4.18 11.90 -14.03
CA ILE A 135 -3.92 12.39 -15.39
C ILE A 135 -2.58 11.87 -15.91
N LEU A 136 -1.51 11.95 -15.10
CA LEU A 136 -0.19 11.47 -15.49
C LEU A 136 -0.15 9.95 -15.67
N LEU A 137 -0.81 9.19 -14.79
CA LEU A 137 -0.89 7.74 -14.86
C LEU A 137 -1.62 7.30 -16.15
N VAL A 138 -2.81 7.85 -16.39
CA VAL A 138 -3.61 7.54 -17.58
C VAL A 138 -2.88 8.00 -18.84
N GLY A 139 -2.32 9.21 -18.83
CA GLY A 139 -1.54 9.75 -19.96
C GLY A 139 -0.31 8.92 -20.27
N GLY A 140 0.44 8.49 -19.25
CA GLY A 140 1.60 7.61 -19.40
C GLY A 140 1.23 6.25 -19.97
N ILE A 141 0.16 5.63 -19.48
CA ILE A 141 -0.35 4.36 -20.02
C ILE A 141 -0.76 4.52 -21.49
N LEU A 142 -1.49 5.58 -21.84
CA LEU A 142 -1.93 5.83 -23.21
C LEU A 142 -0.76 6.08 -24.17
N MET A 143 0.28 6.81 -23.73
CA MET A 143 1.49 7.04 -24.51
C MET A 143 2.24 5.75 -24.80
N VAL A 144 2.44 4.89 -23.79
CA VAL A 144 3.09 3.60 -23.97
C VAL A 144 2.25 2.68 -24.87
N ALA A 145 0.92 2.70 -24.71
CA ALA A 145 0.02 1.90 -25.51
C ALA A 145 -0.03 2.30 -27.00
N HIS A 146 0.20 3.58 -27.33
CA HIS A 146 0.24 4.06 -28.73
C HIS A 146 1.66 4.14 -29.31
N GLY A 147 2.71 4.05 -28.48
CA GLY A 147 4.12 4.12 -28.90
C GLY A 147 4.79 2.76 -29.16
N GLY A 148 4.09 1.65 -28.94
CA GLY A 148 4.56 0.28 -29.18
C GLY A 148 4.16 -0.31 -30.54
N GLY A 149 4.16 0.52 -31.60
CA GLY A 149 3.95 0.09 -32.99
C GLY A 149 5.26 -0.31 -33.67
#